data_AF-A0A6I1ZCM9-F1
#
_entry.id   AF-A0A6I1ZCM9-F1
#
_cell.length_a   1.000
_cell.length_b   1.000
_cell.length_c   1.000
_cell.angle_alpha   90.00
_cell.angle_beta   90.00
_cell.angle_gamma   90.00
#
_symmetry.space_group_name_H-M   'P 1'
#
loop_
_entity.id
_entity.type
_entity.pdbx_description
1 polymer ?
#
loop_
_entity_poly.entity_id
_entity_poly.type
_entity_poly.pdbx_seq_one_letter_code
_entity_poly.pdbx_strand_id
1 'polypeptide(L)'
;MINGYDVEVKLLAVTPEAERLIESAGRLCWDTQDKTGTVPDRIQKWIEIGHESMVEHACATFYIRASRVLTHELVRHRLASYSQRSQRYVKESELRYIEPAEIKEWGESAHERFEEVMGACWEAYRDLLSKGIKPEIARYVLPNACETQIICTWNFREIRHIIKLRASKRALPEMRAVASEIRRIAKEIAPQVFEDL
;
A
#
# COMPACT_ATOMS: atom_id res chain seq x y z
N MET A 1 -13.81 -1.34 -6.07
CA MET A 1 -13.12 -0.65 -7.18
C MET A 1 -12.59 0.69 -6.67
N ILE A 2 -11.27 0.88 -6.67
CA ILE A 2 -10.62 2.16 -6.34
C ILE A 2 -10.03 2.67 -7.65
N ASN A 3 -10.51 3.82 -8.15
CA ASN A 3 -10.07 4.41 -9.43
C ASN A 3 -10.06 3.42 -10.61
N GLY A 4 -11.09 2.57 -10.74
CA GLY A 4 -11.18 1.59 -11.84
C GLY A 4 -10.42 0.29 -11.62
N TYR A 5 -9.68 0.14 -10.51
CA TYR A 5 -8.95 -1.08 -10.17
C TYR A 5 -9.69 -1.90 -9.11
N ASP A 6 -9.69 -3.22 -9.25
CA ASP A 6 -10.18 -4.15 -8.23
C ASP A 6 -9.15 -4.38 -7.11
N VAL A 7 -8.83 -3.31 -6.40
CA VAL A 7 -7.91 -3.32 -5.25
C VAL A 7 -8.64 -2.96 -3.97
N GLU A 8 -8.03 -3.31 -2.84
CA GLU A 8 -8.58 -3.03 -1.51
C GLU A 8 -7.49 -2.48 -0.60
N VAL A 9 -7.81 -1.43 0.15
CA VAL A 9 -6.94 -0.86 1.20
C VAL A 9 -7.77 -0.72 2.47
N LYS A 10 -7.27 -1.24 3.59
CA LYS A 10 -7.92 -1.15 4.90
C LYS A 10 -6.92 -0.73 5.96
N LEU A 11 -7.30 0.20 6.81
CA LEU A 11 -6.58 0.45 8.05
C LEU A 11 -6.83 -0.71 9.02
N LEU A 12 -5.77 -1.31 9.53
CA LEU A 12 -5.84 -2.34 10.57
C LEU A 12 -5.54 -1.78 11.96
N ALA A 13 -4.58 -0.86 12.05
CA ALA A 13 -4.18 -0.26 13.32
C ALA A 13 -3.51 1.10 13.09
N VAL A 14 -3.61 1.98 14.09
CA VAL A 14 -2.88 3.25 14.18
C VAL A 14 -2.42 3.42 15.62
N THR A 15 -1.28 4.09 15.84
CA THR A 15 -0.85 4.50 17.17
C THR A 15 -1.99 5.26 17.87
N PRO A 16 -2.44 4.82 19.06
CA PRO A 16 -3.46 5.54 19.82
C PRO A 16 -3.00 6.97 20.12
N GLU A 17 -3.91 7.93 19.99
CA GLU A 17 -3.61 9.36 20.20
C GLU A 17 -2.36 9.84 19.43
N ALA A 18 -2.17 9.36 18.18
CA ALA A 18 -0.98 9.60 17.38
C ALA A 18 -0.51 11.07 17.36
N GLU A 19 -1.41 12.02 17.09
CA GLU A 19 -1.06 13.44 17.06
C GLU A 19 -0.60 13.96 18.42
N ARG A 20 -1.23 13.52 19.52
CA ARG A 20 -0.81 13.89 20.87
C ARG A 20 0.58 13.34 21.21
N LEU A 21 0.88 12.11 20.78
CA LEU A 21 2.21 11.52 20.94
C LEU A 21 3.27 12.32 20.17
N ILE A 22 2.98 12.66 18.91
CA ILE A 22 3.86 13.48 18.05
C ILE A 22 4.08 14.86 18.68
N GLU A 23 3.02 15.51 19.16
CA GLU A 23 3.11 16.81 19.82
C GLU A 23 3.97 16.74 21.09
N SER A 24 3.77 15.71 21.91
CA SER A 24 4.54 15.49 23.13
C SER A 24 6.03 15.29 22.82
N ALA A 25 6.34 14.48 21.80
CA ALA A 25 7.71 14.23 21.36
C ALA A 25 8.40 15.50 20.85
N GLY A 26 7.69 16.32 20.06
CA GLY A 26 8.22 17.60 19.61
C GLY A 26 8.42 18.59 20.75
N ARG A 27 7.46 18.71 21.68
CA ARG A 27 7.54 19.67 22.80
C ARG A 27 8.69 19.40 23.75
N LEU A 28 9.03 18.14 23.97
CA LEU A 28 10.19 17.72 24.76
C LEU A 28 11.49 18.37 24.25
N CYS A 29 11.65 18.55 22.94
CA CYS A 29 12.86 19.16 22.37
C CYS A 29 13.08 20.62 22.78
N TRP A 30 12.02 21.32 23.22
CA TRP A 30 12.06 22.73 23.61
C TRP A 30 11.58 22.99 25.04
N ASP A 31 11.39 21.94 25.84
CA ASP A 31 10.83 22.01 27.20
C ASP A 31 9.52 22.82 27.28
N THR A 32 8.58 22.54 26.35
CA THR A 32 7.28 23.23 26.24
C THR A 32 6.08 22.30 26.42
N GLN A 33 6.24 21.23 27.22
CA GLN A 33 5.23 20.19 27.46
C GLN A 33 3.94 20.77 28.07
N ASP A 34 4.05 21.88 28.82
CA ASP A 34 2.95 22.65 29.41
C ASP A 34 1.90 23.13 28.37
N LYS A 35 2.30 23.23 27.10
CA LYS A 35 1.46 23.72 25.99
C LYS A 35 0.85 22.58 25.14
N THR A 36 0.98 21.32 25.55
CA THR A 36 0.47 20.17 24.77
C THR A 36 -1.05 20.24 24.63
N GLY A 37 -1.56 20.13 23.41
CA GLY A 37 -2.99 20.23 23.09
C GLY A 37 -3.54 21.67 23.12
N THR A 38 -2.72 22.68 23.38
CA THR A 38 -3.19 24.07 23.48
C THR A 38 -2.90 24.91 22.24
N VAL A 39 -2.05 24.42 21.32
CA VAL A 39 -1.65 25.14 20.10
C VAL A 39 -2.18 24.38 18.88
N PRO A 40 -3.20 24.91 18.19
CA PRO A 40 -3.69 24.33 16.95
C PRO A 40 -2.59 24.22 15.90
N ASP A 41 -2.67 23.15 15.09
CA ASP A 41 -1.82 22.91 13.91
C ASP A 41 -0.31 22.93 14.22
N ARG A 42 0.06 22.61 15.46
CA ARG A 42 1.47 22.69 15.88
C ARG A 42 2.34 21.72 15.09
N ILE A 43 1.81 20.52 14.83
CA ILE A 43 2.50 19.48 14.06
C ILE A 43 2.71 19.94 12.62
N GLN A 44 1.68 20.51 12.00
CA GLN A 44 1.75 21.03 10.64
C GLN A 44 2.85 22.09 10.49
N LYS A 45 2.94 23.04 11.44
CA LYS A 45 4.01 24.06 11.44
C LYS A 45 5.41 23.47 11.55
N TRP A 46 5.59 22.37 12.29
CA TRP A 46 6.88 21.68 12.35
C TRP A 46 7.23 20.99 11.04
N ILE A 47 6.25 20.37 10.40
CA ILE A 47 6.42 19.77 9.07
C ILE A 47 6.84 20.85 8.05
N GLU A 48 6.19 22.02 8.05
CA GLU A 48 6.50 23.14 7.15
C GLU A 48 7.95 23.61 7.23
N ILE A 49 8.55 23.61 8.43
CA ILE A 49 9.95 23.99 8.64
C ILE A 49 10.93 22.81 8.57
N GLY A 50 10.45 21.62 8.19
CA GLY A 50 11.28 20.43 7.96
C GLY A 50 11.61 19.59 9.20
N HIS A 51 10.96 19.84 10.34
CA HIS A 51 11.09 19.01 11.55
C HIS A 51 10.19 17.77 11.48
N GLU A 52 10.40 16.93 10.47
CA GLU A 52 9.58 15.75 10.21
C GLU A 52 9.93 14.53 11.08
N SER A 53 11.06 14.52 11.80
CA SER A 53 11.42 13.36 12.65
C SER A 53 10.39 13.09 13.74
N MET A 54 9.64 14.10 14.18
CA MET A 54 8.64 14.00 15.24
C MET A 54 7.45 13.14 14.80
N VAL A 55 7.11 13.14 13.50
CA VAL A 55 6.01 12.30 12.98
C VAL A 55 6.43 10.83 12.83
N GLU A 56 7.71 10.48 13.01
CA GLU A 56 8.17 9.08 13.00
C GLU A 56 7.73 8.29 14.24
N HIS A 57 7.30 8.97 15.31
CA HIS A 57 6.85 8.32 16.55
C HIS A 57 5.49 7.63 16.43
N ALA A 58 4.68 7.98 15.42
CA ALA A 58 3.40 7.35 15.16
C ALA A 58 3.46 6.44 13.93
N CYS A 59 2.78 5.30 14.00
CA CYS A 59 2.71 4.31 12.94
C CYS A 59 1.25 3.99 12.58
N ALA A 60 1.04 3.56 11.35
CA ALA A 60 -0.21 2.92 10.91
C ALA A 60 0.09 1.63 10.16
N THR A 61 -0.81 0.67 10.29
CA THR A 61 -0.77 -0.64 9.65
C THR A 61 -1.94 -0.78 8.70
N PHE A 62 -1.65 -1.14 7.46
CA PHE A 62 -2.62 -1.30 6.39
C PHE A 62 -2.63 -2.74 5.90
N TYR A 63 -3.82 -3.24 5.57
CA TYR A 63 -4.00 -4.39 4.70
C TYR A 63 -4.23 -3.89 3.28
N ILE A 64 -3.57 -4.51 2.30
CA ILE A 64 -3.69 -4.19 0.88
C ILE A 64 -3.89 -5.49 0.08
N ARG A 65 -4.93 -5.53 -0.75
CA ARG A 65 -5.14 -6.54 -1.82
C ARG A 65 -4.89 -5.88 -3.16
N ALA A 66 -3.93 -6.40 -3.92
CA ALA A 66 -3.43 -5.82 -5.16
C ALA A 66 -2.70 -6.85 -6.03
N SER A 67 -2.10 -6.43 -7.13
CA SER A 67 -1.29 -7.29 -8.00
C SER A 67 0.10 -7.58 -7.44
N ARG A 68 0.74 -8.65 -7.93
CA ARG A 68 2.15 -8.93 -7.64
C ARG A 68 3.07 -7.83 -8.17
N VAL A 69 2.80 -7.26 -9.34
CA VAL A 69 3.59 -6.14 -9.89
C VAL A 69 3.56 -4.90 -8.99
N LEU A 70 2.39 -4.52 -8.47
CA LEU A 70 2.28 -3.42 -7.52
C LEU A 70 3.10 -3.69 -6.26
N THR A 71 2.97 -4.88 -5.66
CA THR A 71 3.72 -5.18 -4.43
C THR A 71 5.24 -5.18 -4.65
N HIS A 72 5.70 -5.53 -5.86
CA HIS A 72 7.12 -5.46 -6.22
C HIS A 72 7.65 -4.01 -6.25
N GLU A 73 6.79 -3.02 -6.51
CA GLU A 73 7.12 -1.60 -6.32
C GLU A 73 6.96 -1.15 -4.85
N LEU A 74 5.92 -1.63 -4.17
CA LEU A 74 5.59 -1.23 -2.80
C LEU A 74 6.71 -1.57 -1.81
N VAL A 75 7.26 -2.78 -1.89
CA VAL A 75 8.30 -3.26 -0.97
C VAL A 75 9.67 -2.60 -1.18
N ARG A 76 9.79 -1.66 -2.13
CA ARG A 76 10.99 -0.83 -2.33
C ARG A 76 11.08 0.31 -1.31
N HIS A 77 9.99 0.61 -0.61
CA HIS A 77 9.95 1.51 0.54
C HIS A 77 10.46 0.74 1.76
N ARG A 78 11.63 1.12 2.27
CA ARG A 78 12.41 0.27 3.20
C ARG A 78 12.16 0.57 4.67
N LEU A 79 11.60 1.74 4.99
CA LEU A 79 11.27 2.11 6.37
C LEU A 79 9.89 1.54 6.74
N ALA A 80 9.81 0.21 6.70
CA ALA A 80 8.55 -0.50 6.68
C ALA A 80 8.67 -1.89 7.32
N SER A 81 7.53 -2.47 7.70
CA SER A 81 7.38 -3.89 8.00
C SER A 81 6.33 -4.50 7.06
N TYR A 82 6.64 -5.66 6.48
CA TYR A 82 5.78 -6.34 5.51
C TYR A 82 5.47 -7.77 5.92
N SER A 83 4.22 -8.18 5.73
CA SER A 83 3.81 -9.58 5.77
C SER A 83 2.93 -9.88 4.57
N GLN A 84 3.44 -10.68 3.63
CA GLN A 84 2.78 -10.94 2.36
C GLN A 84 2.35 -12.40 2.22
N ARG A 85 1.17 -12.62 1.63
CA ARG A 85 0.70 -13.94 1.22
C ARG A 85 1.74 -14.63 0.32
N SER A 86 2.23 -15.77 0.78
CA SER A 86 3.34 -16.47 0.14
C SER A 86 2.87 -17.54 -0.84
N GLN A 87 3.18 -17.33 -2.12
CA GLN A 87 3.01 -18.34 -3.17
C GLN A 87 3.92 -19.58 -3.02
N ARG A 88 4.77 -19.65 -1.99
CA ARG A 88 5.52 -20.88 -1.65
C ARG A 88 4.64 -21.87 -0.89
N TYR A 89 3.74 -21.35 -0.06
CA TYR A 89 2.96 -22.13 0.90
C TYR A 89 1.48 -22.16 0.54
N VAL A 90 0.97 -21.07 -0.05
CA VAL A 90 -0.41 -20.98 -0.49
C VAL A 90 -0.50 -21.32 -1.97
N LYS A 91 -1.37 -22.27 -2.30
CA LYS A 91 -1.66 -22.66 -3.68
C LYS A 91 -2.60 -21.63 -4.30
N GLU A 92 -2.16 -20.91 -5.32
CA GLU A 92 -3.01 -19.97 -6.06
C GLU A 92 -3.80 -20.72 -7.14
N SER A 93 -4.59 -21.72 -6.74
CA SER A 93 -5.35 -22.56 -7.66
C SER A 93 -6.61 -21.88 -8.20
N GLU A 94 -7.11 -20.87 -7.49
CA GLU A 94 -8.20 -20.01 -7.95
C GLU A 94 -7.66 -18.90 -8.84
N LEU A 95 -8.34 -18.67 -9.97
CA LEU A 95 -8.02 -17.63 -10.94
C LEU A 95 -8.33 -16.25 -10.35
N ARG A 96 -7.32 -15.62 -9.74
CA ARG A 96 -7.39 -14.30 -9.12
C ARG A 96 -6.28 -13.40 -9.65
N TYR A 97 -6.64 -12.37 -10.40
CA TYR A 97 -5.71 -11.38 -10.93
C TYR A 97 -6.32 -9.99 -10.89
N ILE A 98 -5.45 -8.98 -10.95
CA ILE A 98 -5.84 -7.59 -11.14
C ILE A 98 -5.65 -7.26 -12.62
N GLU A 99 -6.75 -6.96 -13.28
CA GLU A 99 -6.75 -6.40 -14.62
C GLU A 99 -6.62 -4.87 -14.54
N PRO A 100 -5.61 -4.27 -15.20
CA PRO A 100 -5.51 -2.81 -15.31
C PRO A 100 -6.73 -2.21 -16.03
N ALA A 101 -7.27 -1.11 -15.49
CA ALA A 101 -8.40 -0.41 -16.10
C ALA A 101 -8.13 0.01 -17.56
N GLU A 102 -6.87 0.35 -17.84
CA GLU A 102 -6.39 0.75 -19.16
C GLU A 102 -6.56 -0.37 -20.21
N ILE A 103 -6.54 -1.65 -19.83
CA ILE A 103 -6.78 -2.74 -20.79
C ILE A 103 -8.21 -2.67 -21.33
N LYS A 104 -9.18 -2.40 -20.45
CA LYS A 104 -10.59 -2.24 -20.84
C LYS A 104 -10.81 -0.98 -21.69
N GLU A 105 -10.06 0.09 -21.41
CA GLU A 105 -10.11 1.32 -22.20
C GLU A 105 -9.58 1.13 -23.64
N TRP A 106 -8.67 0.18 -23.85
CA TRP A 106 -8.15 -0.16 -25.18
C TRP A 106 -9.12 -0.99 -26.03
N GLY A 107 -10.18 -1.54 -25.43
CA GLY A 107 -11.28 -2.20 -26.12
C GLY A 107 -11.38 -3.71 -25.86
N GLU A 108 -12.49 -4.29 -26.33
CA GLU A 108 -12.89 -5.67 -26.04
C GLU A 108 -11.82 -6.70 -26.42
N SER A 109 -11.15 -6.53 -27.57
CA SER A 109 -10.12 -7.48 -28.02
C SER A 109 -8.89 -7.52 -27.11
N ALA A 110 -8.55 -6.42 -26.45
CA ALA A 110 -7.46 -6.38 -25.48
C ALA A 110 -7.85 -7.06 -24.17
N HIS A 111 -9.09 -6.86 -23.72
CA HIS A 111 -9.68 -7.55 -22.57
C HIS A 111 -9.73 -9.06 -22.79
N GLU A 112 -10.32 -9.52 -23.89
CA GLU A 112 -10.42 -10.95 -24.25
C GLU A 112 -9.03 -11.61 -24.30
N ARG A 113 -8.06 -10.94 -24.93
CA ARG A 113 -6.69 -11.45 -25.01
C ARG A 113 -6.04 -11.55 -23.64
N PHE A 114 -6.29 -10.59 -22.76
CA PHE A 114 -5.77 -10.62 -21.40
C PHE A 114 -6.37 -11.78 -20.61
N GLU A 115 -7.70 -11.93 -20.63
CA GLU A 115 -8.39 -13.03 -19.96
C GLU A 115 -7.94 -14.41 -20.46
N GLU A 116 -7.78 -14.59 -21.77
CA GLU A 116 -7.29 -15.83 -22.38
C GLU A 116 -5.91 -16.22 -21.81
N VAL A 117 -4.97 -15.26 -21.77
CA VAL A 117 -3.61 -15.51 -21.27
C VAL A 117 -3.61 -15.77 -19.76
N MET A 118 -4.46 -15.08 -18.99
CA MET A 118 -4.63 -15.37 -17.57
C MET A 118 -5.16 -16.80 -17.37
N GLY A 119 -6.20 -17.20 -18.12
CA GLY A 119 -6.71 -18.58 -18.10
C GLY A 119 -5.63 -19.61 -18.34
N ALA A 120 -4.84 -19.44 -19.40
CA ALA A 120 -3.74 -20.33 -19.76
C ALA A 120 -2.66 -20.44 -18.66
N CYS A 121 -2.30 -19.32 -18.02
CA CYS A 121 -1.36 -19.33 -16.89
C CYS A 121 -1.85 -20.19 -15.71
N TRP A 122 -3.14 -20.10 -15.36
CA TRP A 122 -3.71 -20.87 -14.25
C TRP A 122 -3.95 -22.34 -14.59
N GLU A 123 -4.26 -22.65 -15.85
CA GLU A 123 -4.28 -24.03 -16.34
C GLU A 123 -2.89 -24.66 -16.24
N ALA A 124 -1.85 -23.98 -16.73
CA ALA A 124 -0.47 -24.43 -16.62
C ALA A 124 -0.06 -24.62 -15.16
N TYR A 125 -0.41 -23.67 -14.27
CA TYR A 125 -0.11 -23.78 -12.85
C TYR A 125 -0.76 -25.03 -12.22
N ARG A 126 -2.05 -25.27 -12.50
CA ARG A 126 -2.79 -26.44 -11.99
C ARG A 126 -2.22 -27.76 -12.53
N ASP A 127 -1.84 -27.80 -13.80
CA ASP A 127 -1.19 -28.95 -14.43
C ASP A 127 0.18 -29.28 -13.80
N LEU A 128 1.02 -28.27 -13.55
CA LEU A 128 2.29 -28.47 -12.86
C LEU A 128 2.09 -29.02 -11.44
N LEU A 129 1.10 -28.50 -10.70
CA LEU A 129 0.75 -29.01 -9.37
C LEU A 129 0.25 -30.46 -9.43
N SER A 130 -0.55 -30.84 -10.43
CA SER A 130 -1.08 -32.21 -10.58
C SER A 130 0.04 -33.23 -10.83
N LYS A 131 1.14 -32.79 -11.45
CA LYS A 131 2.37 -33.57 -11.66
C LYS A 131 3.27 -33.67 -10.42
N GLY A 132 2.84 -33.13 -9.28
CA GLY A 132 3.59 -33.18 -8.02
C GLY A 132 4.67 -32.10 -7.88
N ILE A 133 4.74 -31.12 -8.78
CA ILE A 133 5.68 -29.99 -8.66
C ILE A 133 5.23 -29.10 -7.49
N LYS A 134 6.17 -28.72 -6.64
CA LYS A 134 5.88 -27.89 -5.46
C LYS A 134 5.40 -26.48 -5.87
N PRO A 135 4.51 -25.84 -5.10
CA PRO A 135 4.01 -24.49 -5.39
C PRO A 135 5.10 -23.45 -5.62
N GLU A 136 6.21 -23.52 -4.88
CA GLU A 136 7.34 -22.59 -5.01
C GLU A 136 8.05 -22.65 -6.37
N ILE A 137 7.91 -23.76 -7.10
CA ILE A 137 8.43 -23.95 -8.46
C ILE A 137 7.33 -23.73 -9.48
N ALA A 138 6.15 -24.32 -9.29
CA ALA A 138 5.03 -24.19 -10.22
C ALA A 138 4.64 -22.73 -10.45
N ARG A 139 4.72 -21.87 -9.43
CA ARG A 139 4.36 -20.44 -9.50
C ARG A 139 5.14 -19.61 -10.53
N TYR A 140 6.22 -20.12 -11.10
CA TYR A 140 6.98 -19.40 -12.13
C TYR A 140 6.15 -19.10 -13.39
N VAL A 141 5.05 -19.83 -13.59
CA VAL A 141 4.09 -19.57 -14.68
C VAL A 141 3.00 -18.54 -14.30
N LEU A 142 2.90 -18.15 -13.03
CA LEU A 142 1.89 -17.17 -12.59
C LEU A 142 2.31 -15.76 -13.03
N PRO A 143 1.37 -14.97 -13.57
CA PRO A 143 1.69 -13.67 -14.14
C PRO A 143 1.87 -12.60 -13.05
N ASN A 144 2.48 -11.49 -13.45
CA ASN A 144 2.59 -10.27 -12.63
C ASN A 144 1.24 -9.71 -12.17
N ALA A 145 0.19 -9.97 -12.93
CA ALA A 145 -1.18 -9.58 -12.60
C ALA A 145 -1.80 -10.41 -11.47
N CYS A 146 -1.19 -11.53 -11.06
CA CYS A 146 -1.70 -12.38 -9.99
C CYS A 146 -2.00 -11.55 -8.74
N GLU A 147 -3.18 -11.76 -8.17
CA GLU A 147 -3.59 -11.12 -6.93
C GLU A 147 -2.67 -11.56 -5.79
N THR A 148 -2.43 -10.65 -4.87
CA THR A 148 -1.76 -10.90 -3.61
C THR A 148 -2.34 -10.02 -2.50
N GLN A 149 -2.02 -10.38 -1.27
CA GLN A 149 -2.43 -9.67 -0.08
C GLN A 149 -1.18 -9.38 0.74
N ILE A 150 -1.06 -8.15 1.23
CA ILE A 150 0.09 -7.70 2.02
C ILE A 150 -0.37 -6.81 3.17
N ILE A 151 0.15 -7.09 4.35
CA ILE A 151 0.08 -6.20 5.50
C ILE A 151 1.34 -5.36 5.51
N CYS A 152 1.18 -4.04 5.65
CA CYS A 152 2.26 -3.07 5.66
C CYS A 152 2.14 -2.18 6.89
N THR A 153 3.23 -2.02 7.65
CA THR A 153 3.31 -1.05 8.75
C THR A 153 4.37 -0.01 8.42
N TRP A 154 4.01 1.26 8.56
CA TRP A 154 4.87 2.41 8.31
C TRP A 154 4.71 3.45 9.42
N ASN A 155 5.79 4.17 9.73
CA ASN A 155 5.64 5.41 10.49
C ASN A 155 5.03 6.51 9.63
N PHE A 156 4.51 7.58 10.24
CA PHE A 156 3.80 8.61 9.47
C PHE A 156 4.70 9.35 8.50
N ARG A 157 6.00 9.51 8.80
CA ARG A 157 6.95 10.10 7.85
C ARG A 157 7.07 9.28 6.58
N GLU A 158 7.18 7.96 6.70
CA GLU A 158 7.24 7.06 5.55
C GLU A 158 5.90 7.05 4.79
N ILE A 159 4.76 7.13 5.48
CA ILE A 159 3.46 7.28 4.79
C ILE A 159 3.44 8.56 3.95
N ARG A 160 3.89 9.70 4.49
CA ARG A 160 4.02 10.96 3.73
C ARG A 160 4.93 10.76 2.51
N HIS A 161 6.07 10.09 2.68
CA HIS A 161 7.01 9.80 1.59
C HIS A 161 6.38 8.94 0.48
N ILE A 162 5.71 7.85 0.87
CA ILE A 162 5.00 6.95 -0.04
C ILE A 162 3.96 7.72 -0.84
N ILE A 163 3.10 8.50 -0.17
CA ILE A 163 2.05 9.29 -0.83
C ILE A 163 2.66 10.24 -1.86
N LYS A 164 3.66 11.03 -1.48
CA LYS A 164 4.33 12.01 -2.37
C LYS A 164 4.88 11.34 -3.64
N LEU A 165 5.49 10.17 -3.52
CA LEU A 165 6.03 9.45 -4.68
C LEU A 165 4.96 8.72 -5.50
N ARG A 166 4.03 8.05 -4.81
CA ARG A 166 3.18 7.00 -5.39
C ARG A 166 1.78 7.49 -5.77
N ALA A 167 1.31 8.60 -5.23
CA ALA A 167 0.12 9.28 -5.74
C ALA A 167 0.41 10.17 -6.98
N SER A 168 1.69 10.31 -7.36
CA SER A 168 2.10 11.11 -8.52
C SER A 168 1.69 10.47 -9.86
N LYS A 169 1.50 11.29 -10.90
CA LYS A 169 1.18 10.82 -12.26
C LYS A 169 2.26 9.94 -12.90
N ARG A 170 3.49 9.95 -12.35
CA ARG A 170 4.62 9.14 -12.83
C ARG A 170 4.59 7.71 -12.30
N ALA A 171 3.80 7.44 -11.27
CA ALA A 171 3.67 6.11 -10.70
C ALA A 171 2.74 5.22 -11.54
N LEU A 172 2.96 3.90 -11.44
CA LEU A 172 2.05 2.87 -11.95
C LEU A 172 0.60 3.23 -11.58
N PRO A 173 -0.36 3.19 -12.51
CA PRO A 173 -1.72 3.64 -12.23
C PRO A 173 -2.40 2.87 -11.09
N GLU A 174 -2.22 1.54 -11.00
CA GLU A 174 -2.66 0.73 -9.86
C GLU A 174 -2.06 1.22 -8.52
N MET A 175 -0.74 1.51 -8.51
CA MET A 175 -0.05 2.05 -7.33
C MET A 175 -0.61 3.41 -6.93
N ARG A 176 -1.00 4.22 -7.91
CA ARG A 176 -1.64 5.52 -7.70
C ARG A 176 -3.01 5.39 -7.06
N ALA A 177 -3.79 4.37 -7.46
CA ALA A 177 -5.07 4.05 -6.84
C ALA A 177 -4.89 3.68 -5.36
N VAL A 178 -3.97 2.75 -5.07
CA VAL A 178 -3.63 2.34 -3.69
C VAL A 178 -3.10 3.51 -2.85
N ALA A 179 -2.15 4.29 -3.38
CA ALA A 179 -1.59 5.43 -2.66
C ALA A 179 -2.60 6.56 -2.41
N SER A 180 -3.54 6.78 -3.32
CA SER A 180 -4.61 7.76 -3.15
C SER A 180 -5.56 7.35 -2.02
N GLU A 181 -5.86 6.06 -1.90
CA GLU A 181 -6.69 5.55 -0.81
C GLU A 181 -5.97 5.57 0.54
N ILE A 182 -4.67 5.23 0.55
CA ILE A 182 -3.82 5.42 1.75
C ILE A 182 -3.83 6.90 2.17
N ARG A 183 -3.72 7.85 1.23
CA ARG A 183 -3.78 9.28 1.53
C ARG A 183 -5.12 9.67 2.15
N ARG A 184 -6.25 9.21 1.58
CA ARG A 184 -7.59 9.49 2.12
C ARG A 184 -7.69 9.04 3.59
N ILE A 185 -7.32 7.79 3.86
CA ILE A 185 -7.33 7.22 5.21
C ILE A 185 -6.36 7.96 6.14
N ALA A 186 -5.17 8.32 5.65
CA ALA A 186 -4.17 9.05 6.44
C ALA A 186 -4.68 10.41 6.92
N LYS A 187 -5.37 11.17 6.04
CA LYS A 187 -6.01 12.44 6.41
C LYS A 187 -7.09 12.27 7.47
N GLU A 188 -7.83 11.16 7.44
CA GLU A 188 -8.87 10.86 8.43
C GLU A 188 -8.29 10.54 9.82
N ILE A 189 -7.14 9.84 9.90
CA ILE A 189 -6.57 9.41 11.19
C ILE A 189 -5.66 10.44 11.86
N ALA A 190 -5.03 11.34 11.11
CA ALA A 190 -4.10 12.35 11.63
C ALA A 190 -4.05 13.60 10.72
N PRO A 191 -5.10 14.42 10.69
CA PRO A 191 -5.19 15.57 9.79
C PRO A 191 -4.02 16.56 9.93
N GLN A 192 -3.54 16.86 11.14
CA GLN A 192 -2.39 17.77 11.33
C GLN A 192 -1.07 17.25 10.75
N VAL A 193 -1.02 15.95 10.40
CA VAL A 193 0.15 15.32 9.79
C VAL A 193 0.00 15.19 8.28
N PHE A 194 -1.22 15.11 7.73
CA PHE A 194 -1.44 14.71 6.34
C PHE A 194 -2.28 15.68 5.51
N GLU A 195 -2.88 16.72 6.10
CA GLU A 195 -3.81 17.63 5.40
C GLU A 195 -3.18 18.29 4.16
N ASP A 196 -1.87 18.58 4.21
CA ASP A 196 -1.12 19.22 3.12
C ASP A 196 -0.83 18.35 1.88
N LEU A 197 -1.21 17.06 1.89
CA LEU A 197 -0.91 16.10 0.82
C LEU A 197 -2.02 15.87 -0.21
#